data_AF-A0A528A7Z5-F1
#
_entry.id   AF-A0A528A7Z5-F1
#
_cell.length_a   1.000
_cell.length_b   1.000
_cell.length_c   1.000
_cell.angle_alpha   90.00
_cell.angle_beta   90.00
_cell.angle_gamma   90.00
#
_symmetry.space_group_name_H-M   'P 1'
#
loop_
_entity.id
_entity.type
_entity.pdbx_description
1 polymer ?
#
loop_
_entity_poly.entity_id
_entity_poly.type
_entity_poly.pdbx_seq_one_letter_code
_entity_poly.pdbx_strand_id
1 'polypeptide(L)' 'MARIVMKFGGTSVADIARIRNVARHVKREVDAGHEVAVVVSAMAGKTNELVQWTREASPMHDAREYDAVVA' A
#
# COMPACT_ATOMS: atom_id res chain seq x y z
N MET A 1 13.97 21.24 8.60
CA MET A 1 13.04 20.21 9.11
C MET A 1 11.66 20.48 8.55
N ALA A 2 11.12 19.55 7.76
CA ALA A 2 9.80 19.66 7.12
C ALA A 2 9.01 18.38 7.35
N ARG A 3 7.67 18.45 7.29
CA ARG A 3 6.78 17.28 7.36
C ARG A 3 6.41 16.84 5.95
N ILE A 4 6.76 15.61 5.59
CA ILE A 4 6.58 15.06 4.25
C ILE A 4 5.67 13.84 4.33
N VAL A 5 4.69 13.77 3.43
CA VAL A 5 3.89 12.56 3.19
C VAL A 5 4.37 11.93 1.89
N MET A 6 4.91 10.72 1.96
CA MET A 6 5.34 9.96 0.79
C MET A 6 4.35 8.83 0.51
N LYS A 7 3.72 8.84 -0.66
CA LYS A 7 2.79 7.77 -1.07
C LYS A 7 3.40 6.90 -2.16
N PHE A 8 3.34 5.59 -1.98
CA PHE A 8 3.79 4.60 -2.96
C PHE A 8 2.62 3.70 -3.40
N GLY A 9 2.39 3.61 -4.71
CA GLY A 9 1.35 2.75 -5.28
C GLY A 9 1.79 1.29 -5.35
N GLY A 10 0.85 0.39 -5.67
CA GLY A 10 1.11 -1.06 -5.69
C GLY A 10 2.25 -1.49 -6.63
N THR A 11 2.46 -0.80 -7.75
CA THR A 11 3.59 -1.03 -8.67
C THR A 11 4.94 -0.63 -8.09
N SER A 12 4.96 0.35 -7.17
CA SER A 12 6.15 0.78 -6.43
C SER A 12 6.51 -0.18 -5.30
N VAL A 13 5.58 -1.05 -4.90
CA VAL A 13 5.75 -2.06 -3.83
C VAL A 13 5.41 -3.48 -4.32
N ALA A 14 5.53 -3.74 -5.63
CA ALA A 14 5.05 -4.99 -6.22
C ALA A 14 5.82 -6.24 -5.76
N ASP A 15 7.04 -6.07 -5.27
CA ASP A 15 7.92 -7.14 -4.80
C ASP A 15 8.89 -6.62 -3.73
N ILE A 16 9.63 -7.53 -3.09
CA ILE A 16 10.58 -7.21 -2.02
C ILE A 16 11.71 -6.29 -2.49
N ALA A 17 12.18 -6.42 -3.73
CA ALA A 17 13.25 -5.58 -4.24
C ALA A 17 12.77 -4.12 -4.39
N ARG A 18 11.53 -3.93 -4.87
CA ARG A 18 10.88 -2.62 -4.97
C ARG A 18 10.59 -2.00 -3.61
N ILE A 19 10.14 -2.80 -2.63
CA ILE A 19 9.97 -2.35 -1.25
C ILE A 19 11.29 -1.87 -0.67
N ARG A 20 12.39 -2.61 -0.87
CA ARG A 20 13.74 -2.16 -0.47
C ARG A 20 14.14 -0.87 -1.17
N ASN A 21 13.78 -0.70 -2.44
CA ASN A 21 14.01 0.55 -3.15
C ASN A 21 13.25 1.72 -2.52
N VAL A 22 11.94 1.56 -2.26
CA VAL A 22 11.10 2.54 -1.57
C VAL A 22 11.69 2.92 -0.21
N ALA A 23 12.13 1.94 0.58
CA ALA A 23 12.77 2.18 1.88
C ALA A 23 14.02 3.06 1.77
N ARG A 24 14.83 2.89 0.71
CA ARG A 24 15.99 3.77 0.45
C ARG A 24 15.57 5.22 0.15
N HIS A 25 14.44 5.43 -0.54
CA HIS A 25 13.92 6.78 -0.78
C HIS A 25 13.46 7.43 0.53
N VAL A 26 12.69 6.71 1.35
CA VAL A 26 12.24 7.19 2.67
C VAL A 26 13.42 7.52 3.57
N LYS A 27 14.43 6.64 3.62
CA LYS A 27 15.64 6.86 4.41
C LYS A 27 16.35 8.16 4.04
N ARG A 28 16.43 8.51 2.75
CA ARG A 28 17.08 9.77 2.31
C ARG A 28 16.39 11.00 2.90
N GLU A 29 15.06 11.01 2.92
CA GLU A 29 14.29 12.13 3.47
C GLU A 29 14.45 12.22 5.00
N VAL A 30 14.44 11.07 5.67
CA VAL A 30 14.70 11.01 7.13
C VAL A 30 16.12 11.49 7.45
N ASP A 31 17.13 11.03 6.71
CA ASP A 31 18.54 11.42 6.88
C ASP A 31 18.75 12.93 6.60
N ALA A 32 17.93 13.54 5.73
CA ALA A 32 17.90 14.99 5.49
C ALA A 32 17.22 15.80 6.62
N GLY A 33 16.73 15.14 7.68
CA GLY A 33 16.12 15.77 8.84
C GLY A 33 14.65 16.13 8.64
N HIS A 34 13.93 15.40 7.78
CA HIS A 34 12.48 15.53 7.62
C HIS A 34 11.72 14.58 8.55
N GLU A 35 10.55 15.01 9.00
CA GLU A 35 9.54 14.12 9.61
C GLU A 35 8.73 13.49 8.47
N VAL A 36 8.75 12.16 8.35
CA VAL A 36 8.19 11.47 7.18
C VAL A 36 7.05 10.55 7.60
N ALA A 37 5.87 10.76 7.02
CA ALA A 37 4.77 9.79 7.04
C ALA A 37 4.74 9.05 5.69
N VAL A 38 4.64 7.72 5.74
CA VAL A 38 4.65 6.88 4.53
C VAL A 38 3.31 6.18 4.39
N VAL A 39 2.68 6.31 3.22
CA VAL A 39 1.45 5.59 2.86
C VAL A 39 1.76 4.64 1.72
N VAL A 40 1.39 3.37 1.88
CA VAL A 40 1.55 2.34 0.84
C VAL A 40 0.20 1.77 0.46
N SER A 41 0.03 1.44 -0.81
CA SER A 41 -1.07 0.57 -1.25
C SER A 41 -0.66 -0.91 -1.09
N ALA A 42 -1.63 -1.82 -1.18
CA ALA A 42 -1.32 -3.25 -1.33
C ALA A 42 -0.38 -3.50 -2.54
N MET A 43 0.37 -4.60 -2.49
CA MET A 43 1.27 -5.00 -3.59
C MET A 43 0.48 -5.17 -4.90
N ALA A 44 1.13 -4.90 -6.04
CA ALA A 44 0.50 -4.97 -7.35
C ALA A 44 -0.32 -6.27 -7.54
N GLY A 45 -1.59 -6.11 -7.97
CA GLY A 45 -2.52 -7.21 -8.20
C GLY A 45 -3.24 -7.73 -6.95
N LYS A 46 -2.75 -7.48 -5.73
CA LYS A 46 -3.33 -8.08 -4.52
C LYS A 46 -4.72 -7.57 -4.17
N THR A 47 -5.00 -6.28 -4.37
CA THR A 47 -6.36 -5.76 -4.22
C THR A 47 -7.33 -6.45 -5.17
N ASN A 48 -6.95 -6.67 -6.44
CA ASN A 48 -7.82 -7.35 -7.41
C ASN A 48 -8.07 -8.82 -7.03
N GLU A 49 -7.05 -9.51 -6.54
CA GLU A 49 -7.18 -10.89 -6.04
C GLU A 49 -8.17 -10.97 -4.86
N LEU A 50 -8.06 -10.05 -3.90
CA LEU A 50 -8.99 -9.97 -2.77
C LEU A 50 -10.42 -9.66 -3.22
N VAL A 51 -10.61 -8.71 -4.14
CA VAL A 51 -11.91 -8.39 -4.74
C VAL A 51 -12.52 -9.58 -5.48
N GLN A 52 -11.69 -10.37 -6.16
CA GLN A 52 -12.16 -11.57 -6.83
C GLN A 52 -12.68 -12.58 -5.80
N TRP A 53 -11.93 -12.84 -4.74
CA TRP A 53 -12.35 -13.77 -3.69
C TRP A 53 -13.61 -13.32 -2.97
N THR A 54 -13.78 -12.03 -2.66
CA THR A 54 -15.02 -11.56 -2.01
C THR A 54 -16.25 -11.80 -2.90
N ARG A 55 -16.11 -11.57 -4.21
CA ARG A 55 -17.20 -11.78 -5.19
C ARG A 55 -17.53 -13.25 -5.40
N GLU A 56 -16.51 -14.11 -5.44
CA GLU A 56 -16.69 -15.56 -5.56
C GLU A 56 -17.28 -16.17 -4.29
N ALA A 57 -16.90 -15.67 -3.12
CA ALA A 57 -17.43 -16.12 -1.83
C ALA A 57 -18.90 -15.72 -1.64
N SER A 58 -19.26 -14.49 -2.00
CA SER A 58 -20.65 -14.04 -2.00
C SER A 58 -20.89 -12.91 -3.00
N PRO A 59 -21.69 -13.12 -4.06
CA PRO A 59 -22.05 -12.06 -5.00
C PRO A 59 -22.82 -10.88 -4.35
N MET A 60 -23.47 -11.12 -3.22
CA MET A 60 -24.10 -10.10 -2.39
C MET A 60 -23.45 -10.11 -1.00
N HIS A 61 -22.49 -9.22 -0.81
CA HIS A 61 -21.77 -9.04 0.46
C HIS A 61 -22.06 -7.66 1.06
N ASP A 62 -22.09 -7.57 2.39
CA ASP A 62 -22.15 -6.30 3.10
C ASP A 62 -20.90 -5.46 2.78
N ALA A 63 -21.07 -4.14 2.66
CA ALA A 63 -19.97 -3.25 2.28
C ALA A 63 -18.87 -3.20 3.35
N ARG A 64 -19.20 -3.33 4.63
CA ARG A 64 -18.21 -3.30 5.73
C ARG A 64 -17.37 -4.56 5.75
N GLU A 65 -18.00 -5.70 5.48
CA GLU A 65 -17.29 -6.99 5.36
C GLU A 65 -16.37 -7.00 4.14
N TYR A 66 -16.78 -6.37 3.03
CA TYR A 66 -15.91 -6.15 1.87
C TYR A 66 -14.69 -5.28 2.22
N ASP A 67 -14.90 -4.15 2.91
CA ASP A 67 -13.81 -3.26 3.30
C ASP A 67 -12.84 -3.93 4.26
N ALA A 68 -13.31 -4.79 5.18
CA ALA A 68 -12.44 -5.54 6.07
C ALA A 68 -11.44 -6.45 5.32
N VAL A 69 -11.76 -6.85 4.08
CA VAL A 69 -10.89 -7.69 3.24
C VAL A 69 -10.04 -6.86 2.28
N VAL A 70 -10.60 -5.78 1.71
CA VAL A 70 -10.00 -5.07 0.56
C VAL A 70 -9.34 -3.73 0.92
N ALA A 71 -9.80 -3.07 1.98
CA ALA A 71 -9.45 -1.67 2.31
C ALA A 71 -8.19 -1.51 3.17
#